data_AF-A0A9D8WRD8-F1
#
_entry.id   AF-A0A9D8WRD8-F1
#
_cell.length_a   1.000
_cell.length_b   1.000
_cell.length_c   1.000
_cell.angle_alpha   90.00
_cell.angle_beta   90.00
_cell.angle_gamma   90.00
#
_symmetry.space_group_name_H-M   'P 1'
#
loop_
_entity.id
_entity.type
_entity.pdbx_description
1 polymer ?
#
loop_
_entity_poly.entity_id
_entity_poly.type
_entity_poly.pdbx_seq_one_letter_code
_entity_poly.pdbx_strand_id
1 'polypeptide(L)'
;MKNENKDLKRFTIYIYVQLASAILFSLVSLSFHGDISLLAFPVSVVFTAITVWFVYFKMLRKTDGSKGYGALKLVQYLPIVDFLAFILRRAGKTGTAMWYDIISVILWIVIFACSLILSSYMSDKRFPTFTESWSIKPKKIKLHGGKRVAFEVVDWIDALVQAVFMVLLIQIFLLQLYVIPSESMVPNLVVKDRVAVSKITCGPKFPLTNIGFGDVAKYKRGEIVVLRNPHYKMDRKSEVKTVTSQLVYMLTIMAVDLNKDEDGNPKYDPLVKRICGEPGEQLVMQDGTLYRRTKNNDVFTPVAEDNKYACWDLTAVNKDILPKVQYFPLAIVQQHNDRKGNLMNLKQVLPSAKTQYQNMLDFEEERRNLDLDVTEFQVQELCIKMNELVAKYGSKKGTFKAPSLSEYDLFRDVSEIASNILSKEGGSEWFTDFMTSWIPAKKTARDMYAEANYRLNIMCKLYFGNLAVRYAELMCKGFDASLGEDNVLTDNMNNAALIDWYIRGLLDVRNMPVFPADDENGNPQYIPENCYFMMGDNRFNSHDLRHANDYEQVPLTKADSMSVEYDSLMAPQYVHRKLIIGKPMFRFWPLDRPMKLNQ
;
A
#
# COMPACT_ATOMS: atom_id res chain seq x y z
N MET A 1 56.82 -8.90 -25.18
CA MET A 1 56.48 -8.59 -26.60
C MET A 1 55.19 -9.27 -27.14
N LYS A 2 55.04 -10.61 -27.21
CA LYS A 2 53.85 -11.23 -27.85
C LYS A 2 52.53 -11.05 -27.06
N ASN A 3 52.59 -10.98 -25.74
CA ASN A 3 51.43 -10.72 -24.88
C ASN A 3 51.04 -9.22 -24.80
N GLU A 4 52.03 -8.30 -24.75
CA GLU A 4 51.78 -6.85 -24.71
C GLU A 4 51.01 -6.33 -25.94
N ASN A 5 51.35 -6.83 -27.14
CA ASN A 5 50.66 -6.44 -28.37
C ASN A 5 49.20 -6.97 -28.42
N LYS A 6 48.93 -8.11 -27.75
CA LYS A 6 47.58 -8.68 -27.65
C LYS A 6 46.69 -7.87 -26.71
N ASP A 7 47.23 -7.41 -25.59
CA ASP A 7 46.50 -6.55 -24.66
C ASP A 7 46.22 -5.18 -25.27
N LEU A 8 47.18 -4.58 -25.99
CA LEU A 8 47.02 -3.33 -26.75
C LEU A 8 45.87 -3.39 -27.75
N LYS A 9 45.76 -4.49 -28.50
CA LYS A 9 44.66 -4.70 -29.43
C LYS A 9 43.32 -4.82 -28.70
N ARG A 10 43.25 -5.58 -27.61
CA ARG A 10 42.01 -5.77 -26.84
C ARG A 10 41.51 -4.47 -26.23
N PHE A 11 42.39 -3.71 -25.60
CA PHE A 11 42.05 -2.40 -25.01
C PHE A 11 41.50 -1.43 -26.07
N THR A 12 42.17 -1.33 -27.22
CA THR A 12 41.74 -0.47 -28.33
C THR A 12 40.37 -0.91 -28.86
N ILE A 13 40.12 -2.22 -28.96
CA ILE A 13 38.80 -2.76 -29.33
C ILE A 13 37.72 -2.31 -28.32
N TYR A 14 37.97 -2.45 -27.02
CA TYR A 14 37.01 -2.03 -25.99
C TYR A 14 36.72 -0.52 -26.02
N ILE A 15 37.72 0.31 -26.32
CA ILE A 15 37.51 1.75 -26.54
C ILE A 15 36.59 1.98 -27.74
N TYR A 16 36.87 1.36 -28.89
CA TYR A 16 36.04 1.54 -30.08
C TYR A 16 34.60 1.10 -29.85
N VAL A 17 34.40 -0.03 -29.19
CA VAL A 17 33.07 -0.53 -28.83
C VAL A 17 32.36 0.45 -27.90
N GLN A 18 33.04 0.98 -26.88
CA GLN A 18 32.45 1.94 -25.94
C GLN A 18 32.06 3.25 -26.66
N LEU A 19 32.97 3.82 -27.45
CA LEU A 19 32.73 5.09 -28.15
C LEU A 19 31.62 4.95 -29.21
N ALA A 20 31.61 3.86 -29.96
CA ALA A 20 30.53 3.58 -30.92
C ALA A 20 29.18 3.43 -30.22
N SER A 21 29.15 2.71 -29.11
CA SER A 21 27.93 2.53 -28.31
C SER A 21 27.44 3.85 -27.70
N ALA A 22 28.35 4.71 -27.25
CA ALA A 22 28.02 6.03 -26.70
C ALA A 22 27.46 6.97 -27.76
N ILE A 23 28.04 6.99 -28.96
CA ILE A 23 27.51 7.77 -30.09
C ILE A 23 26.08 7.30 -30.43
N LEU A 24 25.86 5.99 -30.53
CA LEU A 24 24.53 5.43 -30.75
C LEU A 24 23.58 5.78 -29.60
N PHE A 25 24.04 5.73 -28.36
CA PHE A 25 23.23 6.07 -27.18
C PHE A 25 22.79 7.54 -27.21
N SER A 26 23.71 8.45 -27.54
CA SER A 26 23.41 9.86 -27.71
C SER A 26 22.36 10.08 -28.80
N LEU A 27 22.43 9.39 -29.93
CA LEU A 27 21.42 9.49 -31.00
C LEU A 27 20.03 9.01 -30.54
N VAL A 28 19.97 7.89 -29.82
CA VAL A 28 18.71 7.34 -29.26
C VAL A 28 18.17 8.21 -28.11
N SER A 29 19.00 9.07 -27.54
CA SER A 29 18.62 10.04 -26.51
C SER A 29 17.89 11.27 -27.04
N LEU A 30 17.77 11.42 -28.37
CA LEU A 30 17.06 12.51 -29.02
C LEU A 30 15.56 12.45 -28.69
N SER A 31 15.02 13.55 -28.16
CA SER A 31 13.59 13.75 -27.93
C SER A 31 13.10 14.97 -28.72
N PHE A 32 11.93 14.84 -29.33
CA PHE A 32 11.29 15.91 -30.12
C PHE A 32 10.18 16.63 -29.35
N HIS A 33 10.12 16.46 -28.04
CA HIS A 33 9.10 17.04 -27.18
C HIS A 33 9.64 18.27 -26.44
N GLY A 34 8.83 19.33 -26.35
CA GLY A 34 9.16 20.58 -25.65
C GLY A 34 9.07 20.47 -24.13
N ASP A 35 9.79 19.52 -23.53
CA ASP A 35 9.83 19.31 -22.08
C ASP A 35 11.25 18.94 -21.59
N ILE A 36 11.37 18.50 -20.34
CA ILE A 36 12.67 18.16 -19.72
C ILE A 36 13.43 17.04 -20.48
N SER A 37 12.73 16.20 -21.25
CA SER A 37 13.35 15.14 -22.04
C SER A 37 14.30 15.68 -23.12
N LEU A 38 14.10 16.92 -23.57
CA LEU A 38 14.96 17.58 -24.54
C LEU A 38 16.38 17.78 -24.04
N LEU A 39 16.59 17.85 -22.72
CA LEU A 39 17.92 17.97 -22.12
C LEU A 39 18.75 16.69 -22.20
N ALA A 40 18.14 15.53 -22.42
CA ALA A 40 18.85 14.24 -22.47
C ALA A 40 19.89 14.19 -23.60
N PHE A 41 19.49 14.64 -24.80
CA PHE A 41 20.35 14.67 -25.98
C PHE A 41 21.59 15.56 -25.83
N PRO A 42 21.49 16.87 -25.52
CA PRO A 42 22.66 17.73 -25.39
C PRO A 42 23.60 17.26 -24.28
N VAL A 43 23.06 16.75 -23.16
CA VAL A 43 23.89 16.21 -22.06
C VAL A 43 24.72 15.01 -22.54
N SER A 44 24.10 14.02 -23.18
CA SER A 44 24.82 12.83 -23.66
C SER A 44 25.77 13.16 -24.83
N VAL A 45 25.34 13.96 -25.81
CA VAL A 45 26.14 14.30 -27.00
C VAL A 45 27.39 15.11 -26.62
N VAL A 46 27.25 16.14 -25.80
CA VAL A 46 28.38 17.00 -25.41
C VAL A 46 29.42 16.17 -24.67
N PHE A 47 28.99 15.34 -23.72
CA PHE A 47 29.91 14.50 -22.95
C PHE A 47 30.57 13.42 -23.83
N THR A 48 29.81 12.80 -24.73
CA THR A 48 30.32 11.82 -25.70
C THR A 48 31.33 12.47 -26.64
N ALA A 49 31.06 13.67 -27.17
CA ALA A 49 31.97 14.39 -28.06
C ALA A 49 33.31 14.73 -27.37
N ILE A 50 33.26 15.19 -26.11
CA ILE A 50 34.45 15.45 -25.30
C ILE A 50 35.24 14.14 -25.10
N THR A 51 34.55 13.05 -24.76
CA THR A 51 35.16 11.73 -24.55
C THR A 51 35.82 11.22 -25.83
N VAL A 52 35.16 11.31 -26.98
CA VAL A 52 35.74 10.97 -28.29
C VAL A 52 36.96 11.82 -28.60
N TRP A 53 36.92 13.13 -28.35
CA TRP A 53 38.05 14.02 -28.61
C TRP A 53 39.29 13.65 -27.77
N PHE A 54 39.12 13.43 -26.47
CA PHE A 54 40.23 13.08 -25.59
C PHE A 54 40.71 11.64 -25.79
N VAL A 55 39.82 10.67 -25.93
CA VAL A 55 40.17 9.25 -25.97
C VAL A 55 40.62 8.84 -27.39
N TYR A 56 39.86 9.18 -28.43
CA TYR A 56 40.21 8.77 -29.79
C TYR A 56 41.27 9.68 -30.42
N PHE A 57 41.01 11.00 -30.49
CA PHE A 57 41.91 11.89 -31.22
C PHE A 57 43.22 12.15 -30.47
N LYS A 58 43.16 12.29 -29.14
CA LYS A 58 44.35 12.60 -28.35
C LYS A 58 45.08 11.34 -27.87
N MET A 59 44.39 10.40 -27.23
CA MET A 59 45.04 9.23 -26.64
C MET A 59 45.38 8.13 -27.67
N LEU A 60 44.45 7.72 -28.55
CA LEU A 60 44.72 6.67 -29.54
C LEU A 60 45.49 7.16 -30.77
N ARG A 61 45.06 8.26 -31.42
CA ARG A 61 45.63 8.70 -32.70
C ARG A 61 46.98 9.41 -32.56
N LYS A 62 47.12 10.28 -31.56
CA LYS A 62 48.38 11.01 -31.30
C LYS A 62 49.31 10.28 -30.33
N THR A 63 48.86 9.16 -29.76
CA THR A 63 49.57 8.38 -28.72
C THR A 63 50.12 9.26 -27.59
N ASP A 64 49.36 10.29 -27.21
CA ASP A 64 49.75 11.27 -26.21
C ASP A 64 49.25 10.85 -24.82
N GLY A 65 50.12 10.25 -24.02
CA GLY A 65 49.83 9.82 -22.65
C GLY A 65 49.80 10.96 -21.61
N SER A 66 50.11 12.21 -21.99
CA SER A 66 50.21 13.35 -21.05
C SER A 66 48.91 13.62 -20.28
N LYS A 67 47.75 13.32 -20.88
CA LYS A 67 46.42 13.49 -20.28
C LYS A 67 45.67 12.16 -20.12
N GLY A 68 46.38 11.03 -20.06
CA GLY A 68 45.77 9.69 -19.96
C GLY A 68 44.84 9.53 -18.74
N TYR A 69 45.18 10.14 -17.60
CA TYR A 69 44.33 10.13 -16.41
C TYR A 69 42.99 10.86 -16.64
N GLY A 70 43.00 12.01 -17.32
CA GLY A 70 41.77 12.73 -17.67
C GLY A 70 40.89 11.96 -18.65
N ALA A 71 41.51 11.28 -19.63
CA ALA A 71 40.80 10.40 -20.57
C ALA A 71 40.14 9.20 -19.85
N LEU A 72 40.81 8.64 -18.84
CA LEU A 72 40.27 7.58 -18.00
C LEU A 72 39.03 8.05 -17.22
N LYS A 73 39.10 9.23 -16.62
CA LYS A 73 37.95 9.79 -15.90
C LYS A 73 36.75 9.96 -16.81
N LEU A 74 36.93 10.48 -18.02
CA LEU A 74 35.83 10.60 -18.99
C LEU A 74 35.18 9.23 -19.29
N VAL A 75 35.98 8.18 -19.47
CA VAL A 75 35.50 6.80 -19.67
C VAL A 75 34.74 6.26 -18.45
N GLN A 76 35.15 6.61 -17.23
CA GLN A 76 34.50 6.21 -15.97
C GLN A 76 33.17 6.95 -15.74
N TYR A 77 33.11 8.24 -16.11
CA TYR A 77 31.91 9.07 -15.94
C TYR A 77 30.87 8.89 -17.05
N LEU A 78 31.27 8.38 -18.22
CA LEU A 78 30.38 8.14 -19.36
C LEU A 78 29.09 7.35 -18.99
N PRO A 79 29.15 6.18 -18.34
CA PRO A 79 27.94 5.46 -17.95
C PRO A 79 27.08 6.23 -16.94
N ILE A 80 27.65 7.09 -16.10
CA ILE A 80 26.91 7.93 -15.15
C ILE A 80 26.09 8.97 -15.91
N VAL A 81 26.72 9.67 -16.85
CA VAL A 81 26.09 10.71 -17.66
C VAL A 81 25.00 10.11 -18.56
N ASP A 82 25.26 8.97 -19.19
CA ASP A 82 24.27 8.29 -20.03
C ASP A 82 23.10 7.74 -19.20
N PHE A 83 23.32 7.28 -17.98
CA PHE A 83 22.25 6.89 -17.07
C PHE A 83 21.35 8.08 -16.71
N LEU A 84 21.95 9.24 -16.42
CA LEU A 84 21.21 10.47 -16.16
C LEU A 84 20.44 10.94 -17.40
N ALA A 85 21.05 10.89 -18.58
CA ALA A 85 20.37 11.21 -19.84
C ALA A 85 19.17 10.27 -20.10
N PHE A 86 19.30 8.97 -19.79
CA PHE A 86 18.18 8.03 -19.86
C PHE A 86 17.02 8.45 -18.96
N ILE A 87 17.29 8.80 -17.70
CA ILE A 87 16.27 9.26 -16.74
C ILE A 87 15.62 10.56 -17.23
N LEU A 88 16.42 11.55 -17.63
CA LEU A 88 15.92 12.84 -18.14
C LEU A 88 14.99 12.65 -19.34
N ARG A 89 15.37 11.79 -20.29
CA ARG A 89 14.55 11.47 -21.45
C ARG A 89 13.20 10.90 -21.05
N ARG A 90 13.17 10.02 -20.04
CA ARG A 90 11.94 9.39 -19.55
C ARG A 90 11.13 10.25 -18.58
N ALA A 91 11.73 11.30 -18.03
CA ALA A 91 11.08 12.25 -17.14
C ALA A 91 10.17 13.25 -17.86
N GLY A 92 10.19 13.27 -19.20
CA GLY A 92 9.24 14.02 -20.01
C GLY A 92 7.77 13.64 -19.77
N LYS A 93 6.87 14.53 -20.16
CA LYS A 93 5.41 14.33 -20.06
C LYS A 93 4.96 13.22 -21.03
N THR A 94 5.62 13.09 -22.16
CA THR A 94 5.31 12.10 -23.19
C THR A 94 6.19 10.86 -23.04
N GLY A 95 5.57 9.68 -23.09
CA GLY A 95 6.31 8.42 -23.08
C GLY A 95 7.02 8.16 -24.40
N THR A 96 8.24 7.65 -24.36
CA THR A 96 8.91 6.99 -25.48
C THR A 96 8.41 5.56 -25.68
N ALA A 97 8.43 5.06 -26.92
CA ALA A 97 8.09 3.69 -27.24
C ALA A 97 9.09 2.71 -26.61
N MET A 98 8.60 1.51 -26.24
CA MET A 98 9.37 0.52 -25.46
C MET A 98 10.66 0.09 -26.16
N TRP A 99 10.66 -0.03 -27.49
CA TRP A 99 11.84 -0.47 -28.26
C TRP A 99 13.02 0.52 -28.14
N TYR A 100 12.75 1.84 -28.06
CA TYR A 100 13.80 2.84 -27.84
C TYR A 100 14.50 2.59 -26.50
N ASP A 101 13.74 2.31 -25.45
CA ASP A 101 14.28 2.06 -24.12
C ASP A 101 15.11 0.77 -24.09
N ILE A 102 14.68 -0.29 -24.79
CA ILE A 102 15.44 -1.55 -24.89
C ILE A 102 16.81 -1.27 -25.49
N ILE A 103 16.87 -0.52 -26.60
CA ILE A 103 18.13 -0.17 -27.25
C ILE A 103 19.00 0.68 -26.31
N SER A 104 18.45 1.71 -25.67
CA SER A 104 19.20 2.54 -24.71
C SER A 104 19.78 1.72 -23.56
N VAL A 105 19.01 0.79 -23.00
CA VAL A 105 19.45 -0.09 -21.90
C VAL A 105 20.58 -1.01 -22.36
N ILE A 106 20.45 -1.65 -23.52
CA ILE A 106 21.50 -2.52 -24.06
C ILE A 106 22.79 -1.73 -24.29
N LEU A 107 22.69 -0.56 -24.94
CA LEU A 107 23.85 0.31 -25.17
C LEU A 107 24.49 0.75 -23.85
N TRP A 108 23.69 1.13 -22.86
CA TRP A 108 24.18 1.51 -21.55
C TRP A 108 24.91 0.37 -20.83
N ILE A 109 24.38 -0.86 -20.89
CA ILE A 109 25.04 -2.05 -20.33
C ILE A 109 26.40 -2.27 -21.00
N VAL A 110 26.48 -2.15 -22.33
CA VAL A 110 27.74 -2.28 -23.08
C VAL A 110 28.74 -1.19 -22.65
N ILE A 111 28.29 0.06 -22.54
CA ILE A 111 29.13 1.20 -22.12
C ILE A 111 29.65 0.98 -20.69
N PHE A 112 28.78 0.55 -19.77
CA PHE A 112 29.13 0.28 -18.38
C PHE A 112 30.13 -0.87 -18.26
N ALA A 113 29.88 -1.99 -18.94
CA ALA A 113 30.79 -3.13 -18.95
C ALA A 113 32.17 -2.78 -19.55
N CYS A 114 32.19 -2.04 -20.67
CA CYS A 114 33.45 -1.56 -21.25
C CYS A 114 34.17 -0.60 -20.31
N SER A 115 33.47 0.28 -19.60
CA SER A 115 34.06 1.20 -18.62
C SER A 115 34.76 0.45 -17.48
N LEU A 116 34.13 -0.61 -16.94
CA LEU A 116 34.74 -1.46 -15.91
C LEU A 116 35.98 -2.19 -16.44
N ILE A 117 35.91 -2.76 -17.64
CA ILE A 117 37.03 -3.46 -18.28
C ILE A 117 38.19 -2.50 -18.52
N LEU A 118 37.94 -1.33 -19.12
CA LEU A 118 38.95 -0.29 -19.41
C LEU A 118 39.57 0.27 -18.13
N SER A 119 38.77 0.49 -17.10
CA SER A 119 39.27 0.90 -15.77
C SER A 119 40.22 -0.14 -15.19
N SER A 120 39.98 -1.43 -15.43
CA SER A 120 40.89 -2.47 -15.01
C SER A 120 42.23 -2.40 -15.76
N TYR A 121 42.20 -2.22 -17.09
CA TYR A 121 43.41 -2.16 -17.93
C TYR A 121 44.27 -0.94 -17.61
N MET A 122 43.65 0.17 -17.22
CA MET A 122 44.30 1.45 -16.93
C MET A 122 44.70 1.61 -15.45
N SER A 123 44.66 0.53 -14.65
CA SER A 123 45.14 0.58 -13.27
C SER A 123 46.64 0.87 -13.21
N ASP A 124 47.09 1.55 -12.14
CA ASP A 124 48.47 2.05 -11.97
C ASP A 124 49.58 1.03 -12.23
N LYS A 125 49.28 -0.27 -12.08
CA LYS A 125 50.22 -1.38 -12.31
C LYS A 125 50.34 -1.76 -13.79
N ARG A 126 49.26 -1.66 -14.57
CA ARG A 126 49.19 -2.11 -15.97
C ARG A 126 49.36 -0.97 -16.97
N PHE A 127 48.98 0.24 -16.56
CA PHE A 127 49.02 1.43 -17.41
C PHE A 127 50.43 1.76 -17.94
N PRO A 128 51.53 1.69 -17.14
CA PRO A 128 52.88 1.97 -17.66
C PRO A 128 53.40 0.90 -18.62
N THR A 129 53.10 -0.38 -18.36
CA THR A 129 53.54 -1.53 -19.18
C THR A 129 52.85 -1.54 -20.55
N PHE A 130 51.60 -1.08 -20.60
CA PHE A 130 50.78 -1.04 -21.80
C PHE A 130 51.05 0.19 -22.69
N THR A 131 51.51 1.30 -22.11
CA THR A 131 51.77 2.57 -22.81
C THR A 131 53.23 2.76 -23.21
N GLU A 132 54.06 1.73 -23.11
CA GLU A 132 55.48 1.80 -23.42
C GLU A 132 55.76 2.16 -24.89
N SER A 133 54.83 1.80 -25.79
CA SER A 133 54.91 2.08 -27.24
C SER A 133 54.33 3.44 -27.64
N TRP A 134 53.94 4.30 -26.70
CA TRP A 134 53.32 5.60 -26.99
C TRP A 134 54.37 6.71 -27.19
N SER A 135 54.08 7.67 -28.08
CA SER A 135 54.98 8.78 -28.42
C SER A 135 55.29 9.70 -27.24
N ILE A 136 54.34 9.90 -26.33
CA ILE A 136 54.51 10.68 -25.10
C ILE A 136 54.15 9.80 -23.91
N LYS A 137 55.16 9.45 -23.10
CA LYS A 137 54.97 8.62 -21.90
C LYS A 137 54.17 9.38 -20.83
N PRO A 138 53.27 8.70 -20.10
CA PRO A 138 52.54 9.32 -19.01
C PRO A 138 53.52 9.78 -17.91
N LYS A 139 53.55 11.08 -17.63
CA LYS A 139 54.38 11.67 -16.58
C LYS A 139 53.54 11.84 -15.32
N LYS A 140 53.95 11.22 -14.21
CA LYS A 140 53.35 11.51 -12.89
C LYS A 140 53.64 12.98 -12.56
N ILE A 141 52.60 13.80 -12.51
CA ILE A 141 52.73 15.21 -12.15
C ILE A 141 53.02 15.26 -10.65
N LYS A 142 54.24 15.67 -10.27
CA LYS A 142 54.56 15.94 -8.86
C LYS A 142 53.99 17.31 -8.50
N LEU A 143 52.87 17.33 -7.80
CA LEU A 143 52.25 18.55 -7.29
C LEU A 143 52.89 18.93 -5.94
N HIS A 144 53.12 20.22 -5.72
CA HIS A 144 53.70 20.75 -4.48
C HIS A 144 52.78 21.79 -3.84
N GLY A 145 52.82 21.88 -2.50
CA GLY A 145 52.07 22.86 -1.71
C GLY A 145 50.55 22.75 -1.87
N GLY A 146 49.85 23.90 -1.93
CA GLY A 146 48.38 23.95 -2.01
C GLY A 146 47.77 23.27 -3.25
N LYS A 147 48.50 23.18 -4.37
CA LYS A 147 48.04 22.45 -5.57
C LYS A 147 47.95 20.94 -5.35
N ARG A 148 48.78 20.38 -4.46
CA ARG A 148 48.72 18.98 -4.06
C ARG A 148 47.46 18.71 -3.24
N VAL A 149 47.19 19.57 -2.26
CA VAL A 149 45.98 19.47 -1.42
C VAL A 149 44.72 19.58 -2.26
N ALA A 150 44.64 20.54 -3.19
CA ALA A 150 43.50 20.68 -4.08
C ALA A 150 43.27 19.43 -4.96
N PHE A 151 44.35 18.83 -5.48
CA PHE A 151 44.25 17.61 -6.29
C PHE A 151 43.83 16.40 -5.44
N GLU A 152 44.38 16.24 -4.24
CA GLU A 152 43.97 15.19 -3.29
C GLU A 152 42.48 15.33 -2.93
N VAL A 153 42.00 16.55 -2.69
CA VAL A 153 40.56 16.81 -2.45
C VAL A 153 39.71 16.42 -3.66
N VAL A 154 40.12 16.77 -4.87
CA VAL A 154 39.39 16.39 -6.10
C VAL A 154 39.35 14.88 -6.29
N ASP A 155 40.46 14.17 -6.03
CA ASP A 155 40.50 12.71 -6.10
C ASP A 155 39.57 12.06 -5.05
N TRP A 156 39.51 12.60 -3.82
CA TRP A 156 38.56 12.14 -2.81
C TRP A 156 37.10 12.37 -3.20
N ILE A 157 36.80 13.54 -3.79
CA ILE A 157 35.45 13.86 -4.31
C ILE A 157 35.09 12.91 -5.45
N ASP A 158 36.00 12.66 -6.38
CA ASP A 158 35.79 11.72 -7.49
C ASP A 158 35.49 10.30 -6.98
N ALA A 159 36.29 9.80 -6.03
CA ALA A 159 36.06 8.51 -5.39
C ALA A 159 34.69 8.45 -4.69
N LEU A 160 34.28 9.53 -4.01
CA LEU A 160 32.96 9.63 -3.39
C LEU A 160 31.84 9.58 -4.42
N VAL A 161 31.94 10.32 -5.52
CA VAL A 161 30.92 10.32 -6.59
C VAL A 161 30.76 8.93 -7.20
N GLN A 162 31.86 8.24 -7.48
CA GLN A 162 31.85 6.87 -7.99
C GLN A 162 31.22 5.89 -6.99
N ALA A 163 31.56 6.02 -5.70
CA ALA A 163 30.98 5.19 -4.64
C ALA A 163 29.47 5.42 -4.51
N VAL A 164 29.02 6.68 -4.51
CA VAL A 164 27.60 7.04 -4.45
C VAL A 164 26.84 6.50 -5.66
N PHE A 165 27.40 6.60 -6.87
CA PHE A 165 26.78 6.03 -8.07
C PHE A 165 26.69 4.50 -7.99
N MET A 166 27.73 3.82 -7.52
CA MET A 166 27.68 2.36 -7.32
C MET A 166 26.61 1.96 -6.31
N VAL A 167 26.55 2.65 -5.16
CA VAL A 167 25.50 2.43 -4.15
C VAL A 167 24.11 2.69 -4.74
N LEU A 168 23.95 3.72 -5.58
CA LEU A 168 22.71 4.00 -6.27
C LEU A 168 22.29 2.85 -7.19
N LEU A 169 23.21 2.30 -7.99
CA LEU A 169 22.93 1.14 -8.83
C LEU A 169 22.53 -0.08 -7.99
N ILE A 170 23.23 -0.34 -6.87
CA ILE A 170 22.86 -1.41 -5.94
C ILE A 170 21.44 -1.18 -5.39
N GLN A 171 21.06 0.05 -5.05
CA GLN A 171 19.73 0.36 -4.53
C GLN A 171 18.60 0.30 -5.57
N ILE A 172 18.93 0.64 -6.81
CA ILE A 172 17.99 0.54 -7.93
C ILE A 172 17.75 -0.93 -8.29
N PHE A 173 18.81 -1.74 -8.40
CA PHE A 173 18.73 -3.09 -8.98
C PHE A 173 18.74 -4.25 -7.97
N LEU A 174 19.38 -4.13 -6.81
CA LEU A 174 19.58 -5.27 -5.92
C LEU A 174 18.81 -5.13 -4.60
N LEU A 175 19.09 -4.07 -3.84
CA LEU A 175 18.64 -3.95 -2.46
C LEU A 175 18.32 -2.50 -2.09
N GLN A 176 17.07 -2.22 -1.74
CA GLN A 176 16.65 -0.91 -1.28
C GLN A 176 16.35 -0.90 0.21
N LEU A 177 16.75 0.16 0.91
CA LEU A 177 16.43 0.37 2.31
C LEU A 177 15.11 1.14 2.43
N TYR A 178 14.27 0.76 3.39
CA TYR A 178 13.01 1.42 3.71
C TYR A 178 12.85 1.59 5.21
N VAL A 179 12.18 2.67 5.62
CA VAL A 179 11.71 2.90 6.99
C VAL A 179 10.21 2.64 7.02
N ILE A 180 9.74 1.84 7.98
CA ILE A 180 8.31 1.53 8.15
C ILE A 180 7.59 2.75 8.74
N PRO A 181 6.62 3.35 8.01
CA PRO A 181 5.95 4.58 8.44
C PRO A 181 4.68 4.34 9.25
N SER A 182 4.08 3.14 9.18
CA SER A 182 2.76 2.84 9.75
C SER A 182 2.71 1.56 10.56
N GLU A 183 1.61 1.38 11.31
CA GLU A 183 1.41 0.25 12.24
C GLU A 183 0.72 -0.96 11.62
N SER A 184 0.42 -0.91 10.32
CA SER A 184 -0.32 -1.97 9.63
C SER A 184 0.35 -3.34 9.66
N MET A 185 1.64 -3.42 9.98
CA MET A 185 2.40 -4.68 10.05
C MET A 185 2.79 -5.08 11.48
N VAL A 186 2.25 -4.40 12.51
CA VAL A 186 2.44 -4.77 13.92
C VAL A 186 1.74 -6.11 14.18
N PRO A 187 2.34 -7.06 14.93
CA PRO A 187 3.57 -6.94 15.72
C PRO A 187 4.87 -7.24 14.95
N ASN A 188 4.78 -7.74 13.71
CA ASN A 188 5.96 -8.21 12.98
C ASN A 188 6.91 -7.08 12.58
N LEU A 189 6.38 -5.94 12.14
CA LEU A 189 7.13 -4.72 11.82
C LEU A 189 6.49 -3.52 12.54
N VAL A 190 7.31 -2.77 13.26
CA VAL A 190 6.88 -1.61 14.05
C VAL A 190 7.34 -0.32 13.38
N VAL A 191 6.66 0.79 13.65
CA VAL A 191 7.03 2.12 13.15
C VAL A 191 8.50 2.42 13.45
N LYS A 192 9.19 3.02 12.47
CA LYS A 192 10.64 3.32 12.47
C LYS A 192 11.58 2.12 12.33
N ASP A 193 11.07 0.89 12.20
CA ASP A 193 11.91 -0.23 11.78
C ASP A 193 12.52 0.06 10.41
N ARG A 194 13.80 -0.29 10.23
CA ARG A 194 14.49 -0.15 8.96
C ARG A 194 14.74 -1.51 8.36
N VAL A 195 14.18 -1.72 7.17
CA VAL A 195 14.20 -3.00 6.47
C VAL A 195 14.94 -2.87 5.15
N ALA A 196 15.72 -3.89 4.82
CA ALA A 196 16.34 -4.05 3.52
C ALA A 196 15.44 -4.90 2.63
N VAL A 197 15.10 -4.42 1.44
CA VAL A 197 14.17 -5.05 0.50
C VAL A 197 14.93 -5.53 -0.73
N SER A 198 14.84 -6.82 -1.02
CA SER A 198 15.36 -7.38 -2.27
C SER A 198 14.49 -6.98 -3.44
N LYS A 199 15.12 -6.52 -4.50
CA LYS A 199 14.49 -6.30 -5.81
C LYS A 199 14.81 -7.39 -6.83
N ILE A 200 15.65 -8.36 -6.46
CA ILE A 200 16.07 -9.42 -7.38
C ILE A 200 14.86 -10.29 -7.76
N THR A 201 14.00 -10.59 -6.79
CA THR A 201 12.83 -11.47 -6.97
C THR A 201 11.81 -10.91 -7.97
N CYS A 202 11.57 -9.59 -7.95
CA CYS A 202 10.56 -8.94 -8.78
C CYS A 202 11.05 -8.59 -10.20
N GLY A 203 12.31 -8.86 -10.53
CA GLY A 203 12.92 -8.43 -11.77
C GLY A 203 13.19 -6.91 -11.74
N PRO A 204 14.37 -6.47 -11.31
CA PRO A 204 14.63 -5.05 -11.11
C PRO A 204 14.53 -4.29 -12.43
N LYS A 205 13.81 -3.16 -12.39
CA LYS A 205 13.48 -2.35 -13.57
C LYS A 205 14.34 -1.10 -13.62
N PHE A 206 14.64 -0.66 -14.84
CA PHE A 206 15.22 0.66 -15.04
C PHE A 206 14.22 1.75 -14.59
N PRO A 207 14.68 2.89 -14.05
CA PRO A 207 13.80 3.96 -13.61
C PRO A 207 12.87 4.43 -14.74
N LEU A 208 11.61 4.70 -14.43
CA LEU A 208 10.60 5.23 -15.36
C LEU A 208 10.31 4.34 -16.59
N THR A 209 10.61 3.05 -16.51
CA THR A 209 10.29 2.07 -17.55
C THR A 209 9.86 0.73 -16.95
N ASN A 210 9.17 -0.07 -17.76
CA ASN A 210 8.77 -1.43 -17.42
C ASN A 210 9.83 -2.48 -17.82
N ILE A 211 10.94 -2.04 -18.44
CA ILE A 211 12.04 -2.91 -18.83
C ILE A 211 12.92 -3.19 -17.62
N GLY A 212 13.10 -4.47 -17.34
CA GLY A 212 13.93 -4.96 -16.26
C GLY A 212 14.46 -6.34 -16.59
N PHE A 213 15.19 -6.90 -15.64
CA PHE A 213 15.53 -8.31 -15.68
C PHE A 213 14.24 -9.12 -15.52
N GLY A 214 14.11 -10.24 -16.23
CA GLY A 214 12.90 -11.06 -16.21
C GLY A 214 12.47 -11.37 -14.78
N ASP A 215 11.16 -11.35 -14.55
CA ASP A 215 10.59 -11.53 -13.21
C ASP A 215 10.42 -13.03 -12.93
N VAL A 216 11.18 -13.51 -11.94
CA VAL A 216 11.44 -14.94 -11.69
C VAL A 216 10.63 -15.45 -10.49
N ALA A 217 10.13 -14.58 -9.61
CA ALA A 217 9.52 -15.01 -8.37
C ALA A 217 8.01 -15.22 -8.49
N LYS A 218 7.56 -16.42 -8.12
CA LYS A 218 6.19 -16.63 -7.66
C LYS A 218 6.17 -16.33 -6.17
N TYR A 219 5.27 -15.45 -5.76
CA TYR A 219 5.10 -15.14 -4.35
C TYR A 219 4.15 -16.14 -3.71
N LYS A 220 4.33 -16.36 -2.43
CA LYS A 220 3.50 -17.28 -1.66
C LYS A 220 2.75 -16.56 -0.55
N ARG A 221 1.65 -17.17 -0.14
CA ARG A 221 0.92 -16.84 1.07
C ARG A 221 1.87 -16.74 2.26
N GLY A 222 1.61 -15.77 3.12
CA GLY A 222 2.45 -15.49 4.28
C GLY A 222 3.69 -14.64 3.97
N GLU A 223 4.08 -14.42 2.72
CA GLU A 223 5.22 -13.55 2.42
C GLU A 223 4.86 -12.07 2.59
N ILE A 224 5.77 -11.30 3.20
CA ILE A 224 5.67 -9.84 3.24
C ILE A 224 6.26 -9.28 1.95
N VAL A 225 5.58 -8.32 1.35
CA VAL A 225 6.04 -7.63 0.15
C VAL A 225 5.89 -6.12 0.27
N VAL A 226 6.70 -5.41 -0.49
CA VAL A 226 6.58 -3.97 -0.71
C VAL A 226 5.95 -3.76 -2.07
N LEU A 227 4.85 -3.02 -2.13
CA LEU A 227 4.09 -2.77 -3.36
C LEU A 227 3.81 -1.28 -3.55
N ARG A 228 3.62 -0.89 -4.81
CA ARG A 228 3.01 0.41 -5.12
C ARG A 228 1.56 0.41 -4.69
N ASN A 229 1.14 1.49 -4.04
CA ASN A 229 -0.24 1.63 -3.61
C ASN A 229 -1.18 1.75 -4.84
N PRO A 230 -2.14 0.82 -5.04
CA PRO A 230 -3.05 0.84 -6.19
C PRO A 230 -4.03 2.02 -6.16
N HIS A 231 -4.28 2.63 -5.01
CA HIS A 231 -5.21 3.76 -4.88
C HIS A 231 -4.67 5.07 -5.45
N TYR A 232 -3.35 5.21 -5.62
CA TYR A 232 -2.79 6.40 -6.25
C TYR A 232 -2.72 6.25 -7.76
N LYS A 233 -3.12 7.32 -8.47
CA LYS A 233 -2.99 7.39 -9.92
C LYS A 233 -1.53 7.21 -10.33
N MET A 234 -1.30 6.27 -11.24
CA MET A 234 0.00 5.98 -11.84
C MET A 234 0.27 6.85 -13.06
N ASP A 235 -0.02 8.15 -12.94
CA ASP A 235 0.24 9.11 -14.01
C ASP A 235 1.74 9.35 -14.18
N ARG A 236 2.18 9.64 -15.40
CA ARG A 236 3.61 9.90 -15.70
C ARG A 236 4.24 10.92 -14.74
N LYS A 237 3.54 12.01 -14.43
CA LYS A 237 4.01 13.05 -13.50
C LYS A 237 4.20 12.49 -12.08
N SER A 238 3.26 11.66 -11.62
CA SER A 238 3.32 10.95 -10.34
C SER A 238 4.51 10.00 -10.31
N GLU A 239 4.73 9.23 -11.39
CA GLU A 239 5.88 8.31 -11.50
C GLU A 239 7.23 9.04 -11.46
N VAL A 240 7.36 10.16 -12.18
CA VAL A 240 8.56 11.00 -12.16
C VAL A 240 8.81 11.56 -10.77
N LYS A 241 7.78 12.05 -10.09
CA LYS A 241 7.88 12.55 -8.70
C LYS A 241 8.30 11.44 -7.74
N THR A 242 7.70 10.25 -7.85
CA THR A 242 8.02 9.10 -7.00
C THR A 242 9.45 8.62 -7.24
N VAL A 243 9.89 8.44 -8.49
CA VAL A 243 11.28 8.05 -8.79
C VAL A 243 12.27 9.11 -8.31
N THR A 244 11.99 10.39 -8.53
CA THR A 244 12.86 11.48 -8.08
C THR A 244 12.96 11.52 -6.55
N SER A 245 11.82 11.41 -5.85
CA SER A 245 11.80 11.32 -4.38
C SER A 245 12.59 10.11 -3.90
N GLN A 246 12.42 8.97 -4.56
CA GLN A 246 13.14 7.74 -4.24
C GLN A 246 14.65 7.90 -4.44
N LEU A 247 15.11 8.55 -5.51
CA LEU A 247 16.54 8.84 -5.71
C LEU A 247 17.09 9.76 -4.59
N VAL A 248 16.36 10.81 -4.21
CA VAL A 248 16.74 11.68 -3.09
C VAL A 248 16.80 10.90 -1.77
N TYR A 249 15.81 10.04 -1.53
CA TYR A 249 15.76 9.16 -0.37
C TYR A 249 16.95 8.18 -0.34
N MET A 250 17.33 7.61 -1.48
CA MET A 250 18.51 6.73 -1.62
C MET A 250 19.81 7.50 -1.34
N LEU A 251 19.97 8.71 -1.90
CA LEU A 251 21.16 9.55 -1.75
C LEU A 251 21.32 10.11 -0.33
N THR A 252 20.21 10.33 0.37
CA THR A 252 20.20 10.83 1.75
C THR A 252 20.16 9.71 2.80
N ILE A 253 20.27 8.45 2.38
CA ILE A 253 20.23 7.27 3.27
C ILE A 253 18.98 7.31 4.17
N MET A 254 17.82 7.47 3.53
CA MET A 254 16.50 7.53 4.18
C MET A 254 16.25 8.77 5.06
N ALA A 255 17.08 9.81 5.00
CA ALA A 255 16.92 11.00 5.84
C ALA A 255 15.85 11.97 5.34
N VAL A 256 15.63 12.04 4.02
CA VAL A 256 14.67 12.98 3.41
C VAL A 256 13.69 12.21 2.54
N ASP A 257 12.40 12.31 2.87
CA ASP A 257 11.30 11.85 2.03
C ASP A 257 10.53 13.04 1.46
N LEU A 258 10.54 13.19 0.13
CA LEU A 258 9.85 14.25 -0.59
C LEU A 258 8.52 13.76 -1.19
N ASN A 259 8.12 12.52 -0.91
CA ASN A 259 6.93 11.91 -1.51
C ASN A 259 5.68 12.43 -0.79
N LYS A 260 5.16 13.57 -1.27
CA LYS A 260 3.90 14.15 -0.83
C LYS A 260 2.82 13.94 -1.88
N ASP A 261 1.56 13.82 -1.47
CA ASP A 261 0.41 13.81 -2.36
C ASP A 261 0.11 15.21 -2.94
N GLU A 262 -1.02 15.36 -3.63
CA GLU A 262 -1.44 16.64 -4.23
C GLU A 262 -1.87 17.66 -3.17
N ASP A 263 -2.32 17.18 -2.01
CA ASP A 263 -2.79 17.97 -0.87
C ASP A 263 -1.65 18.36 0.09
N GLY A 264 -0.43 17.87 -0.16
CA GLY A 264 0.77 18.18 0.62
C GLY A 264 1.00 17.27 1.82
N ASN A 265 0.18 16.25 2.02
CA ASN A 265 0.36 15.21 3.02
C ASN A 265 1.40 14.17 2.56
N PRO A 266 2.03 13.41 3.48
CA PRO A 266 2.90 12.30 3.11
C PRO A 266 2.16 11.25 2.28
N LYS A 267 2.67 10.93 1.09
CA LYS A 267 2.11 9.91 0.21
C LYS A 267 2.51 8.53 0.74
N TYR A 268 1.54 7.70 1.14
CA TYR A 268 1.78 6.33 1.62
C TYR A 268 2.06 5.36 0.46
N ASP A 269 3.18 5.59 -0.23
CA ASP A 269 3.68 4.80 -1.34
C ASP A 269 5.22 4.70 -1.24
N PRO A 270 5.79 3.50 -1.05
CA PRO A 270 5.14 2.19 -1.16
C PRO A 270 4.46 1.69 0.12
N LEU A 271 3.55 0.72 -0.05
CA LEU A 271 2.93 -0.04 1.03
C LEU A 271 3.77 -1.27 1.37
N VAL A 272 3.76 -1.65 2.64
CA VAL A 272 4.24 -2.96 3.11
C VAL A 272 3.04 -3.75 3.61
N LYS A 273 2.83 -4.93 3.04
CA LYS A 273 1.69 -5.82 3.32
C LYS A 273 2.10 -7.28 3.21
N ARG A 274 1.28 -8.18 3.77
CA ARG A 274 1.45 -9.63 3.67
C ARG A 274 0.50 -10.22 2.63
N ILE A 275 0.98 -11.20 1.88
CA ILE A 275 0.15 -11.94 0.93
C ILE A 275 -0.79 -12.88 1.69
N CYS A 276 -2.08 -12.63 1.53
CA CYS A 276 -3.18 -13.38 2.13
C CYS A 276 -4.05 -14.08 1.09
N GLY A 277 -3.79 -13.91 -0.21
CA GLY A 277 -4.46 -14.64 -1.28
C GLY A 277 -3.55 -14.88 -2.47
N GLU A 278 -3.63 -16.09 -3.00
CA GLU A 278 -2.88 -16.59 -4.14
C GLU A 278 -3.77 -16.71 -5.39
N PRO A 279 -3.17 -16.78 -6.60
CA PRO A 279 -3.91 -17.08 -7.82
C PRO A 279 -4.73 -18.36 -7.71
N GLY A 280 -5.96 -18.33 -8.24
CA GLY A 280 -6.88 -19.46 -8.24
C GLY A 280 -7.70 -19.63 -6.96
N GLU A 281 -7.58 -18.71 -6.00
CA GLU A 281 -8.37 -18.69 -4.77
C GLU A 281 -9.50 -17.66 -4.84
N GLN A 282 -10.55 -17.93 -4.09
CA GLN A 282 -11.59 -16.96 -3.75
C GLN A 282 -11.69 -16.90 -2.23
N LEU A 283 -11.81 -15.71 -1.69
CA LEU A 283 -11.64 -15.39 -0.28
C LEU A 283 -12.92 -14.78 0.28
N VAL A 284 -13.14 -14.97 1.57
CA VAL A 284 -14.18 -14.27 2.34
C VAL A 284 -13.64 -14.10 3.75
N MET A 285 -13.97 -13.00 4.42
CA MET A 285 -13.58 -12.78 5.81
C MET A 285 -14.82 -12.54 6.66
N GLN A 286 -14.97 -13.32 7.72
CA GLN A 286 -16.06 -13.18 8.67
C GLN A 286 -15.53 -13.28 10.09
N ASP A 287 -15.93 -12.33 10.94
CA ASP A 287 -15.51 -12.22 12.34
C ASP A 287 -13.98 -12.31 12.47
N GLY A 288 -13.28 -11.64 11.56
CA GLY A 288 -11.82 -11.60 11.46
C GLY A 288 -11.12 -12.93 11.17
N THR A 289 -11.86 -13.97 10.81
CA THR A 289 -11.30 -15.21 10.28
C THR A 289 -11.33 -15.14 8.76
N LEU A 290 -10.17 -15.37 8.13
CA LEU A 290 -10.07 -15.45 6.67
C LEU A 290 -10.37 -16.87 6.20
N TYR A 291 -11.28 -17.01 5.25
CA TYR A 291 -11.62 -18.27 4.60
C TYR A 291 -11.23 -18.22 3.13
N ARG A 292 -10.97 -19.40 2.56
CA ARG A 292 -10.70 -19.57 1.13
C ARG A 292 -11.43 -20.77 0.55
N ARG A 293 -11.75 -20.68 -0.74
CA ARG A 293 -12.14 -21.81 -1.59
C ARG A 293 -11.34 -21.78 -2.90
N THR A 294 -11.32 -22.89 -3.62
CA THR A 294 -10.59 -23.04 -4.90
C THR A 294 -11.46 -23.76 -5.92
N LYS A 295 -11.06 -23.80 -7.19
CA LYS A 295 -11.78 -24.57 -8.21
C LYS A 295 -11.96 -26.06 -7.88
N ASN A 296 -11.04 -26.62 -7.07
CA ASN A 296 -11.07 -28.04 -6.68
C ASN A 296 -11.90 -28.29 -5.41
N ASN A 297 -12.18 -27.24 -4.63
CA ASN A 297 -12.92 -27.34 -3.38
C ASN A 297 -13.78 -26.08 -3.23
N ASP A 298 -15.07 -26.25 -3.45
CA ASP A 298 -16.06 -25.17 -3.42
C ASP A 298 -16.45 -24.74 -1.98
N VAL A 299 -16.06 -25.53 -0.98
CA VAL A 299 -16.34 -25.20 0.42
C VAL A 299 -15.29 -24.22 0.95
N PHE A 300 -15.76 -23.11 1.53
CA PHE A 300 -14.91 -22.17 2.24
C PHE A 300 -14.30 -22.81 3.48
N THR A 301 -12.98 -22.85 3.54
CA THR A 301 -12.20 -23.40 4.65
C THR A 301 -11.33 -22.31 5.29
N PRO A 302 -11.16 -22.31 6.62
CA PRO A 302 -10.36 -21.31 7.30
C PRO A 302 -8.89 -21.42 6.89
N VAL A 303 -8.25 -20.28 6.65
CA VAL A 303 -6.82 -20.21 6.31
C VAL A 303 -6.00 -20.28 7.60
N ALA A 304 -5.61 -21.49 8.00
CA ALA A 304 -4.82 -21.70 9.22
C ALA A 304 -3.48 -20.92 9.24
N GLU A 305 -2.86 -20.70 8.08
CA GLU A 305 -1.63 -19.91 7.96
C GLU A 305 -1.84 -18.43 8.30
N ASP A 306 -3.02 -17.87 8.02
CA ASP A 306 -3.31 -16.45 8.27
C ASP A 306 -3.35 -16.15 9.77
N ASN A 307 -3.90 -17.06 10.57
CA ASN A 307 -3.98 -16.97 12.03
C ASN A 307 -2.61 -16.86 12.73
N LYS A 308 -1.52 -17.26 12.06
CA LYS A 308 -0.16 -17.13 12.60
C LYS A 308 0.33 -15.68 12.61
N TYR A 309 -0.18 -14.84 11.71
CA TYR A 309 0.32 -13.50 11.47
C TYR A 309 -0.72 -12.41 11.74
N ALA A 310 -2.01 -12.71 11.52
CA ALA A 310 -3.10 -11.79 11.77
C ALA A 310 -3.19 -11.45 13.27
N CYS A 311 -3.05 -10.17 13.58
CA CYS A 311 -3.18 -9.62 14.91
C CYS A 311 -4.40 -8.72 14.97
N TRP A 312 -5.41 -9.17 15.72
CA TRP A 312 -6.59 -8.38 16.05
C TRP A 312 -6.42 -7.76 17.44
N ASP A 313 -5.99 -8.52 18.44
CA ASP A 313 -5.77 -7.99 19.78
C ASP A 313 -4.33 -7.48 19.96
N LEU A 314 -4.14 -6.16 19.80
CA LEU A 314 -2.86 -5.52 20.10
C LEU A 314 -2.54 -5.49 21.60
N THR A 315 -3.51 -5.67 22.50
CA THR A 315 -3.28 -5.68 23.95
C THR A 315 -2.58 -6.96 24.40
N ALA A 316 -2.69 -8.04 23.62
CA ALA A 316 -2.08 -9.33 23.87
C ALA A 316 -0.68 -9.51 23.26
N VAL A 317 -0.11 -8.49 22.58
CA VAL A 317 1.23 -8.60 22.01
C VAL A 317 2.32 -8.65 23.08
N ASN A 318 3.51 -9.12 22.70
CA ASN A 318 4.65 -9.21 23.61
C ASN A 318 4.94 -7.87 24.31
N LYS A 319 5.27 -7.92 25.61
CA LYS A 319 5.69 -6.79 26.46
C LYS A 319 6.82 -5.94 25.87
N ASP A 320 7.66 -6.49 24.99
CA ASP A 320 8.72 -5.74 24.31
C ASP A 320 8.22 -4.88 23.12
N ILE A 321 7.05 -5.23 22.58
CA ILE A 321 6.41 -4.60 21.43
C ILE A 321 5.33 -3.62 21.89
N LEU A 322 4.60 -3.95 22.95
CA LEU A 322 3.49 -3.17 23.50
C LEU A 322 3.82 -1.68 23.70
N PRO A 323 4.99 -1.26 24.24
CA PRO A 323 5.36 0.14 24.41
C PRO A 323 5.77 0.85 23.11
N LYS A 324 5.75 0.15 21.98
CA LYS A 324 6.09 0.70 20.66
C LYS A 324 4.86 0.80 19.76
N VAL A 325 3.71 0.28 20.21
CA VAL A 325 2.41 0.50 19.60
C VAL A 325 1.96 1.92 19.93
N GLN A 326 1.67 2.70 18.90
CA GLN A 326 1.24 4.09 18.97
C GLN A 326 -0.29 4.18 19.05
N TYR A 327 -0.99 3.29 18.36
CA TYR A 327 -2.45 3.25 18.30
C TYR A 327 -3.01 1.90 18.75
N PHE A 328 -3.81 1.90 19.82
CA PHE A 328 -4.62 0.74 20.20
C PHE A 328 -6.04 0.93 19.63
N PRO A 329 -6.47 0.05 18.72
CA PRO A 329 -7.85 0.07 18.24
C PRO A 329 -8.80 -0.16 19.40
N LEU A 330 -9.98 0.47 19.34
CA LEU A 330 -11.07 0.31 20.32
C LEU A 330 -10.84 0.92 21.71
N ALA A 331 -9.76 1.67 21.93
CA ALA A 331 -9.60 2.44 23.16
C ALA A 331 -10.52 3.67 23.20
N ILE A 332 -11.28 3.85 24.29
CA ILE A 332 -12.24 4.97 24.44
C ILE A 332 -11.53 6.31 24.71
N VAL A 333 -10.34 6.27 25.32
CA VAL A 333 -9.60 7.49 25.68
C VAL A 333 -9.07 8.17 24.42
N GLN A 334 -9.64 9.33 24.09
CA GLN A 334 -9.22 10.16 22.95
C GLN A 334 -7.71 10.42 22.98
N GLN A 335 -7.08 10.24 21.82
CA GLN A 335 -5.65 10.44 21.63
C GLN A 335 -5.31 11.92 21.61
N HIS A 336 -4.98 12.49 22.76
CA HIS A 336 -4.18 13.70 22.80
C HIS A 336 -2.73 13.31 23.05
N ASN A 337 -1.88 13.48 22.04
CA ASN A 337 -0.44 13.55 22.25
C ASN A 337 -0.18 14.63 23.31
N ASP A 338 0.61 14.32 24.35
CA ASP A 338 1.20 15.39 25.13
C ASP A 338 2.04 16.27 24.18
N ARG A 339 2.24 17.55 24.50
CA ARG A 339 3.04 18.49 23.67
C ARG A 339 4.50 18.04 23.45
N LYS A 340 4.91 16.89 24.00
CA LYS A 340 6.27 16.32 23.94
C LYS A 340 6.35 14.96 23.23
N GLY A 341 5.23 14.41 22.74
CA GLY A 341 5.20 13.13 22.02
C GLY A 341 5.51 11.89 22.86
N ASN A 342 5.28 11.93 24.19
CA ASN A 342 5.41 10.73 25.01
C ASN A 342 4.17 9.84 24.88
N LEU A 343 4.42 8.54 24.73
CA LEU A 343 3.39 7.50 24.72
C LEU A 343 2.52 7.59 25.98
N MET A 344 1.20 7.46 25.80
CA MET A 344 0.22 7.36 26.89
C MET A 344 0.66 6.40 28.00
N ASN A 345 0.15 6.63 29.20
CA ASN A 345 0.25 5.65 30.29
C ASN A 345 -0.55 4.41 29.90
N LEU A 346 0.13 3.38 29.35
CA LEU A 346 -0.45 2.09 28.96
C LEU A 346 -1.40 1.51 30.02
N LYS A 347 -1.18 1.81 31.30
CA LYS A 347 -2.06 1.41 32.40
C LYS A 347 -3.50 1.91 32.30
N GLN A 348 -3.74 3.04 31.63
CA GLN A 348 -5.09 3.61 31.44
C GLN A 348 -5.77 3.09 30.16
N VAL A 349 -4.98 2.85 29.10
CA VAL A 349 -5.51 2.48 27.77
C VAL A 349 -5.83 0.99 27.68
N LEU A 350 -4.96 0.13 28.19
CA LEU A 350 -5.08 -1.32 28.03
C LEU A 350 -6.38 -1.91 28.63
N PRO A 351 -6.84 -1.51 29.84
CA PRO A 351 -8.08 -2.05 30.39
C PRO A 351 -9.28 -1.71 29.49
N SER A 352 -9.39 -0.46 29.05
CA SER A 352 -10.48 -0.01 28.17
C SER A 352 -10.45 -0.74 26.83
N ALA A 353 -9.29 -0.82 26.17
CA ALA A 353 -9.15 -1.52 24.89
C ALA A 353 -9.52 -3.01 25.01
N LYS A 354 -9.10 -3.66 26.11
CA LYS A 354 -9.44 -5.07 26.36
C LYS A 354 -10.93 -5.29 26.58
N THR A 355 -11.59 -4.42 27.36
CA THR A 355 -13.05 -4.48 27.55
C THR A 355 -13.79 -4.29 26.24
N GLN A 356 -13.41 -3.30 25.42
CA GLN A 356 -14.07 -3.06 24.14
C GLN A 356 -13.82 -4.20 23.14
N TYR A 357 -12.63 -4.79 23.13
CA TYR A 357 -12.37 -5.98 22.33
C TYR A 357 -13.26 -7.16 22.75
N GLN A 358 -13.47 -7.36 24.06
CA GLN A 358 -14.40 -8.39 24.55
C GLN A 358 -15.85 -8.08 24.15
N ASN A 359 -16.31 -6.84 24.33
CA ASN A 359 -17.65 -6.42 23.92
C ASN A 359 -17.91 -6.68 22.42
N MET A 360 -16.91 -6.47 21.56
CA MET A 360 -17.00 -6.82 20.14
C MET A 360 -17.21 -8.32 19.94
N LEU A 361 -16.44 -9.16 20.63
CA LEU A 361 -16.56 -10.62 20.51
C LEU A 361 -17.93 -11.11 21.00
N ASP A 362 -18.41 -10.55 22.11
CA ASP A 362 -19.71 -10.88 22.69
C ASP A 362 -20.84 -10.47 21.73
N PHE A 363 -20.77 -9.27 21.13
CA PHE A 363 -21.72 -8.80 20.13
C PHE A 363 -21.74 -9.69 18.88
N GLU A 364 -20.57 -10.08 18.38
CA GLU A 364 -20.49 -11.00 17.23
C GLU A 364 -21.04 -12.38 17.56
N GLU A 365 -20.88 -12.84 18.80
CA GLU A 365 -21.47 -14.09 19.28
C GLU A 365 -23.00 -14.00 19.36
N GLU A 366 -23.54 -12.91 19.89
CA GLU A 366 -24.98 -12.63 19.90
C GLU A 366 -25.55 -12.67 18.47
N ARG A 367 -24.89 -11.96 17.54
CA ARG A 367 -25.28 -11.95 16.12
C ARG A 367 -25.25 -13.34 15.49
N ARG A 368 -24.21 -14.16 15.77
CA ARG A 368 -24.10 -15.54 15.28
C ARG A 368 -25.14 -16.48 15.89
N ASN A 369 -25.62 -16.19 17.09
CA ASN A 369 -26.57 -17.04 17.81
C ASN A 369 -28.02 -16.52 17.72
N LEU A 370 -28.27 -15.42 17.00
CA LEU A 370 -29.61 -14.88 16.78
C LEU A 370 -30.53 -15.94 16.15
N ASP A 371 -31.60 -16.28 16.87
CA ASP A 371 -32.63 -17.21 16.43
C ASP A 371 -33.71 -16.46 15.63
N LEU A 372 -33.76 -16.72 14.32
CA LEU A 372 -34.65 -16.03 13.39
C LEU A 372 -36.14 -16.34 13.65
N ASP A 373 -36.48 -17.51 14.18
CA ASP A 373 -37.87 -17.89 14.46
C ASP A 373 -38.37 -17.16 15.73
N VAL A 374 -37.53 -17.09 16.76
CA VAL A 374 -37.83 -16.32 17.97
C VAL A 374 -37.90 -14.82 17.65
N THR A 375 -36.96 -14.31 16.85
CA THR A 375 -36.96 -12.89 16.47
C THR A 375 -38.16 -12.52 15.61
N GLU A 376 -38.64 -13.40 14.71
CA GLU A 376 -39.88 -13.17 13.97
C GLU A 376 -41.07 -12.93 14.90
N PHE A 377 -41.21 -13.76 15.95
CA PHE A 377 -42.26 -13.60 16.94
C PHE A 377 -42.16 -12.27 17.70
N GLN A 378 -40.95 -11.90 18.14
CA GLN A 378 -40.70 -10.62 18.83
C GLN A 378 -41.03 -9.42 17.95
N VAL A 379 -40.63 -9.47 16.68
CA VAL A 379 -40.91 -8.44 15.67
C VAL A 379 -42.41 -8.29 15.46
N GLN A 380 -43.15 -9.40 15.30
CA GLN A 380 -44.61 -9.37 15.16
C GLN A 380 -45.29 -8.79 16.41
N GLU A 381 -44.81 -9.12 17.61
CA GLU A 381 -45.31 -8.55 18.87
C GLU A 381 -45.11 -7.03 18.91
N LEU A 382 -43.94 -6.52 18.49
CA LEU A 382 -43.67 -5.09 18.40
C LEU A 382 -44.60 -4.39 17.40
N CYS A 383 -44.87 -5.00 16.25
CA CYS A 383 -45.82 -4.46 15.27
C CYS A 383 -47.24 -4.38 15.84
N ILE A 384 -47.70 -5.41 16.55
CA ILE A 384 -49.01 -5.41 17.22
C ILE A 384 -49.08 -4.28 18.26
N LYS A 385 -48.08 -4.18 19.15
CA LYS A 385 -47.99 -3.12 20.16
C LYS A 385 -48.00 -1.72 19.53
N MET A 386 -47.23 -1.51 18.46
CA MET A 386 -47.22 -0.22 17.75
C MET A 386 -48.61 0.12 17.20
N ASN A 387 -49.29 -0.84 16.57
CA ASN A 387 -50.64 -0.64 16.03
C ASN A 387 -51.66 -0.28 17.12
N GLU A 388 -51.58 -0.91 18.29
CA GLU A 388 -52.41 -0.58 19.45
C GLU A 388 -52.15 0.85 19.97
N LEU A 389 -50.88 1.26 20.03
CA LEU A 389 -50.50 2.61 20.45
C LEU A 389 -50.98 3.69 19.46
N VAL A 390 -50.84 3.44 18.16
CA VAL A 390 -51.36 4.32 17.10
C VAL A 390 -52.88 4.48 17.23
N ALA A 391 -53.60 3.37 17.47
CA ALA A 391 -55.05 3.41 17.68
C ALA A 391 -55.43 4.21 18.94
N LYS A 392 -54.64 4.11 20.02
CA LYS A 392 -54.85 4.84 21.26
C LYS A 392 -54.52 6.34 21.15
N TYR A 393 -53.53 6.71 20.34
CA TYR A 393 -53.10 8.11 20.18
C TYR A 393 -54.13 8.97 19.43
N GLY A 394 -54.83 8.39 18.45
CA GLY A 394 -56.06 8.95 17.85
C GLY A 394 -55.90 10.20 16.95
N SER A 395 -54.75 10.88 16.92
CA SER A 395 -54.53 12.08 16.09
C SER A 395 -53.71 11.76 14.84
N LYS A 396 -54.37 11.53 13.69
CA LYS A 396 -53.72 11.42 12.37
C LYS A 396 -53.77 12.76 11.62
N LYS A 397 -52.62 13.41 11.44
CA LYS A 397 -52.48 14.66 10.66
C LYS A 397 -51.33 14.55 9.66
N GLY A 398 -51.67 14.67 8.37
CA GLY A 398 -50.70 14.60 7.28
C GLY A 398 -50.28 13.18 6.92
N THR A 399 -49.57 13.07 5.81
CA THR A 399 -49.08 11.79 5.25
C THR A 399 -47.72 11.46 5.81
N PHE A 400 -47.50 10.19 6.17
CA PHE A 400 -46.20 9.71 6.59
C PHE A 400 -45.21 9.75 5.42
N LYS A 401 -44.00 10.23 5.70
CA LYS A 401 -42.88 10.21 4.76
C LYS A 401 -41.86 9.21 5.28
N ALA A 402 -41.52 8.21 4.47
CA ALA A 402 -40.53 7.22 4.83
C ALA A 402 -39.20 7.89 5.22
N PRO A 403 -38.60 7.53 6.37
CA PRO A 403 -37.29 8.03 6.77
C PRO A 403 -36.19 7.45 5.88
N SER A 404 -35.00 8.02 6.00
CA SER A 404 -33.76 7.41 5.50
C SER A 404 -33.59 6.03 6.12
N LEU A 405 -33.16 5.04 5.33
CA LEU A 405 -32.80 3.71 5.83
C LEU A 405 -31.34 3.65 6.30
N SER A 406 -30.61 4.76 6.23
CA SER A 406 -29.30 4.88 6.86
C SER A 406 -29.39 4.59 8.35
N GLU A 407 -28.58 3.65 8.81
CA GLU A 407 -28.45 3.26 10.21
C GLU A 407 -28.31 4.48 11.13
N TYR A 408 -27.44 5.42 10.76
CA TYR A 408 -27.18 6.64 11.51
C TYR A 408 -28.44 7.51 11.66
N ASP A 409 -29.19 7.71 10.57
CA ASP A 409 -30.40 8.53 10.59
C ASP A 409 -31.53 7.84 11.37
N LEU A 410 -31.67 6.51 11.23
CA LEU A 410 -32.68 5.71 11.92
C LEU A 410 -32.57 5.84 13.44
N PHE A 411 -31.36 5.72 13.99
CA PHE A 411 -31.16 5.80 15.44
C PHE A 411 -31.07 7.23 15.96
N ARG A 412 -30.50 8.18 15.19
CA ARG A 412 -30.45 9.60 15.58
C ARG A 412 -31.86 10.19 15.70
N ASP A 413 -32.72 9.89 14.73
CA ASP A 413 -34.04 10.51 14.60
C ASP A 413 -35.17 9.61 15.14
N VAL A 414 -34.83 8.53 15.86
CA VAL A 414 -35.80 7.50 16.29
C VAL A 414 -37.01 8.06 17.05
N SER A 415 -36.82 9.10 17.86
CA SER A 415 -37.92 9.74 18.61
C SER A 415 -38.85 10.51 17.67
N GLU A 416 -38.31 11.23 16.68
CA GLU A 416 -39.10 11.92 15.66
C GLU A 416 -39.82 10.90 14.76
N ILE A 417 -39.13 9.83 14.37
CA ILE A 417 -39.72 8.76 13.57
C ILE A 417 -40.88 8.10 14.34
N ALA A 418 -40.71 7.78 15.62
CA ALA A 418 -41.77 7.24 16.47
C ALA A 418 -42.98 8.18 16.57
N SER A 419 -42.74 9.48 16.77
CA SER A 419 -43.80 10.51 16.77
C SER A 419 -44.54 10.56 15.43
N ASN A 420 -43.80 10.48 14.31
CA ASN A 420 -44.37 10.47 12.98
C ASN A 420 -45.17 9.19 12.70
N ILE A 421 -44.72 8.02 13.18
CA ILE A 421 -45.46 6.76 13.08
C ILE A 421 -46.79 6.85 13.82
N LEU A 422 -46.80 7.47 15.01
CA LEU A 422 -48.01 7.65 15.81
C LEU A 422 -49.00 8.66 15.21
N SER A 423 -48.49 9.75 14.64
CA SER A 423 -49.29 10.94 14.32
C SER A 423 -49.65 11.10 12.84
N LYS A 424 -49.07 10.33 11.92
CA LYS A 424 -49.28 10.48 10.47
C LYS A 424 -49.93 9.25 9.84
N GLU A 425 -50.68 9.47 8.76
CA GLU A 425 -51.33 8.39 8.01
C GLU A 425 -50.30 7.57 7.20
N GLY A 426 -50.37 6.24 7.27
CA GLY A 426 -49.42 5.31 6.64
C GLY A 426 -48.18 4.95 7.48
N GLY A 427 -47.98 5.59 8.64
CA GLY A 427 -46.80 5.34 9.47
C GLY A 427 -46.75 3.94 10.09
N SER A 428 -47.89 3.43 10.54
CA SER A 428 -48.01 2.09 11.14
C SER A 428 -47.84 0.95 10.12
N GLU A 429 -48.32 1.16 8.89
CA GLU A 429 -48.13 0.27 7.75
C GLU A 429 -46.64 0.21 7.39
N TRP A 430 -46.00 1.37 7.22
CA TRP A 430 -44.56 1.45 6.98
C TRP A 430 -43.75 0.76 8.08
N PHE A 431 -44.07 0.99 9.36
CA PHE A 431 -43.36 0.34 10.47
C PHE A 431 -43.50 -1.19 10.40
N THR A 432 -44.71 -1.69 10.11
CA THR A 432 -44.95 -3.13 9.96
C THR A 432 -44.17 -3.70 8.78
N ASP A 433 -44.21 -3.03 7.63
CA ASP A 433 -43.48 -3.45 6.44
C ASP A 433 -41.97 -3.45 6.71
N PHE A 434 -41.43 -2.39 7.35
CA PHE A 434 -40.01 -2.26 7.66
C PHE A 434 -39.56 -3.38 8.59
N MET A 435 -40.33 -3.64 9.64
CA MET A 435 -40.00 -4.65 10.64
C MET A 435 -40.09 -6.09 10.08
N THR A 436 -40.93 -6.34 9.07
CA THR A 436 -41.23 -7.70 8.57
C THR A 436 -40.67 -8.03 7.18
N SER A 437 -40.14 -7.05 6.43
CA SER A 437 -39.68 -7.22 5.04
C SER A 437 -38.58 -8.28 4.85
N TRP A 438 -37.86 -8.65 5.90
CA TRP A 438 -36.82 -9.68 5.85
C TRP A 438 -37.39 -11.12 5.89
N ILE A 439 -38.59 -11.32 6.48
CA ILE A 439 -39.17 -12.65 6.77
C ILE A 439 -39.28 -13.54 5.52
N PRO A 440 -39.70 -13.05 4.33
CA PRO A 440 -39.80 -13.90 3.13
C PRO A 440 -38.48 -14.57 2.75
N ALA A 441 -37.35 -13.92 3.03
CA ALA A 441 -36.03 -14.44 2.73
C ALA A 441 -35.45 -15.31 3.87
N LYS A 442 -36.14 -15.50 4.99
CA LYS A 442 -35.59 -16.16 6.19
C LYS A 442 -34.89 -17.49 5.92
N LYS A 443 -35.45 -18.31 5.02
CA LYS A 443 -34.94 -19.64 4.68
C LYS A 443 -34.03 -19.68 3.44
N THR A 444 -33.71 -18.53 2.85
CA THR A 444 -32.84 -18.44 1.68
C THR A 444 -31.41 -18.80 2.09
N ALA A 445 -30.79 -19.72 1.35
CA ALA A 445 -29.38 -20.05 1.56
C ALA A 445 -28.48 -18.87 1.17
N ARG A 446 -27.46 -18.60 1.99
CA ARG A 446 -26.52 -17.49 1.83
C ARG A 446 -25.10 -17.96 2.13
N ASP A 447 -24.10 -17.24 1.62
CA ASP A 447 -22.73 -17.41 2.10
C ASP A 447 -22.58 -16.86 3.54
N MET A 448 -21.47 -17.19 4.20
CA MET A 448 -21.25 -16.85 5.60
C MET A 448 -21.27 -15.34 5.89
N TYR A 449 -20.81 -14.52 4.94
CA TYR A 449 -20.76 -13.07 5.09
C TYR A 449 -22.16 -12.46 4.86
N ALA A 450 -22.85 -12.91 3.81
CA ALA A 450 -24.22 -12.47 3.55
C ALA A 450 -25.20 -12.89 4.66
N GLU A 451 -25.07 -14.10 5.22
CA GLU A 451 -25.85 -14.56 6.37
C GLU A 451 -25.54 -13.73 7.62
N ALA A 452 -24.27 -13.41 7.84
CA ALA A 452 -23.86 -12.58 8.97
C ALA A 452 -24.48 -11.19 8.94
N ASN A 453 -24.45 -10.53 7.79
CA ASN A 453 -25.05 -9.22 7.61
C ASN A 453 -26.59 -9.25 7.57
N TYR A 454 -27.18 -10.35 7.09
CA TYR A 454 -28.62 -10.54 7.17
C TYR A 454 -29.11 -10.56 8.62
N ARG A 455 -28.40 -11.28 9.51
CA ARG A 455 -28.68 -11.26 10.95
C ARG A 455 -28.43 -9.90 11.58
N LEU A 456 -27.36 -9.21 11.18
CA LEU A 456 -27.07 -7.85 11.66
C LEU A 456 -28.18 -6.86 11.30
N ASN A 457 -28.70 -6.92 10.07
CA ASN A 457 -29.86 -6.13 9.64
C ASN A 457 -31.09 -6.41 10.52
N ILE A 458 -31.36 -7.67 10.85
CA ILE A 458 -32.49 -8.04 11.72
C ILE A 458 -32.28 -7.53 13.15
N MET A 459 -31.08 -7.63 13.71
CA MET A 459 -30.77 -7.04 15.03
C MET A 459 -31.00 -5.52 15.01
N CYS A 460 -30.57 -4.84 13.95
CA CYS A 460 -30.78 -3.40 13.78
C CYS A 460 -32.27 -3.05 13.81
N LYS A 461 -33.09 -3.81 13.07
CA LYS A 461 -34.54 -3.65 13.05
C LYS A 461 -35.17 -3.91 14.41
N LEU A 462 -34.75 -4.97 15.10
CA LEU A 462 -35.25 -5.31 16.43
C LEU A 462 -34.96 -4.19 17.45
N TYR A 463 -33.72 -3.68 17.47
CA TYR A 463 -33.33 -2.61 18.40
C TYR A 463 -34.03 -1.29 18.07
N PHE A 464 -34.14 -0.94 16.78
CA PHE A 464 -34.93 0.21 16.34
C PHE A 464 -36.41 0.07 16.76
N GLY A 465 -37.02 -1.10 16.53
CA GLY A 465 -38.41 -1.36 16.88
C GLY A 465 -38.68 -1.23 18.38
N ASN A 466 -37.79 -1.78 19.21
CA ASN A 466 -37.87 -1.64 20.67
C ASN A 466 -37.81 -0.16 21.12
N LEU A 467 -36.91 0.64 20.53
CA LEU A 467 -36.82 2.07 20.81
C LEU A 467 -38.08 2.82 20.34
N ALA A 468 -38.50 2.61 19.09
CA ALA A 468 -39.63 3.30 18.50
C ALA A 468 -40.92 3.02 19.27
N VAL A 469 -41.18 1.76 19.62
CA VAL A 469 -42.33 1.38 20.45
C VAL A 469 -42.24 2.03 21.83
N ARG A 470 -41.06 2.03 22.47
CA ARG A 470 -40.90 2.65 23.80
C ARG A 470 -41.12 4.15 23.78
N TYR A 471 -40.60 4.87 22.78
CA TYR A 471 -40.90 6.29 22.61
C TYR A 471 -42.40 6.52 22.39
N ALA A 472 -43.04 5.70 21.56
CA ALA A 472 -44.47 5.78 21.32
C ALA A 472 -45.29 5.57 22.62
N GLU A 473 -44.92 4.59 23.45
CA GLU A 473 -45.56 4.36 24.75
C GLU A 473 -45.49 5.58 25.67
N LEU A 474 -44.31 6.22 25.75
CA LEU A 474 -44.09 7.41 26.58
C LEU A 474 -44.93 8.60 26.08
N MET A 475 -44.98 8.81 24.76
CA MET A 475 -45.80 9.84 24.14
C MET A 475 -47.30 9.63 24.41
N CYS A 476 -47.79 8.38 24.32
CA CYS A 476 -49.18 8.04 24.67
C CYS A 476 -49.50 8.27 26.16
N LYS A 477 -48.50 8.27 27.05
CA LYS A 477 -48.66 8.54 28.49
C LYS A 477 -48.50 10.03 28.82
N GLY A 478 -48.15 10.88 27.85
CA GLY A 478 -47.94 12.32 28.05
C GLY A 478 -46.65 12.67 28.79
N PHE A 479 -45.69 11.73 28.87
CA PHE A 479 -44.36 12.02 29.39
C PHE A 479 -43.50 12.59 28.28
N ASP A 480 -42.84 13.72 28.56
CA ASP A 480 -41.74 14.19 27.74
C ASP A 480 -40.55 13.27 28.01
N ALA A 481 -40.01 12.64 26.96
CA ALA A 481 -39.00 11.61 27.05
C ALA A 481 -37.63 12.23 27.38
N SER A 482 -37.50 12.81 28.57
CA SER A 482 -36.20 13.21 29.09
C SER A 482 -35.39 11.94 29.41
N LEU A 483 -34.19 11.89 28.86
CA LEU A 483 -33.26 10.75 28.76
C LEU A 483 -32.74 10.18 30.10
N GLY A 484 -33.42 10.39 31.24
CA GLY A 484 -32.87 10.12 32.57
C GLY A 484 -33.69 9.26 33.52
N GLU A 485 -34.99 9.01 33.26
CA GLU A 485 -35.88 8.36 34.25
C GLU A 485 -36.35 6.95 33.85
N ASP A 486 -36.21 6.56 32.59
CA ASP A 486 -36.70 5.28 32.06
C ASP A 486 -35.54 4.28 31.83
N ASN A 487 -35.41 3.31 32.73
CA ASN A 487 -34.37 2.27 32.62
C ASN A 487 -34.48 1.47 31.32
N VAL A 488 -35.70 1.16 30.86
CA VAL A 488 -35.92 0.37 29.63
C VAL A 488 -35.48 1.15 28.39
N LEU A 489 -35.81 2.44 28.32
CA LEU A 489 -35.34 3.31 27.24
C LEU A 489 -33.81 3.40 27.25
N THR A 490 -33.21 3.55 28.43
CA THR A 490 -31.75 3.60 28.59
C THR A 490 -31.08 2.32 28.09
N ASP A 491 -31.62 1.15 28.45
CA ASP A 491 -31.10 -0.14 27.99
C ASP A 491 -31.22 -0.30 26.47
N ASN A 492 -32.38 0.07 25.90
CA ASN A 492 -32.58 0.04 24.45
C ASN A 492 -31.64 1.00 23.70
N MET A 493 -31.33 2.16 24.29
CA MET A 493 -30.37 3.11 23.72
C MET A 493 -28.94 2.58 23.78
N ASN A 494 -28.56 1.87 24.85
CA ASN A 494 -27.26 1.21 24.93
C ASN A 494 -27.12 0.15 23.84
N ASN A 495 -28.18 -0.63 23.57
CA ASN A 495 -28.19 -1.62 22.48
C ASN A 495 -28.06 -0.96 21.11
N ALA A 496 -28.77 0.15 20.87
CA ALA A 496 -28.62 0.93 19.64
C ALA A 496 -27.20 1.50 19.48
N ALA A 497 -26.61 2.03 20.55
CA ALA A 497 -25.23 2.53 20.54
C ALA A 497 -24.21 1.42 20.25
N LEU A 498 -24.45 0.18 20.71
CA LEU A 498 -23.61 -0.97 20.36
C LEU A 498 -23.70 -1.32 18.87
N ILE A 499 -24.88 -1.25 18.27
CA ILE A 499 -25.06 -1.47 16.82
C ILE A 499 -24.38 -0.36 16.00
N ASP A 500 -24.59 0.93 16.32
CA ASP A 500 -23.93 2.06 15.64
C ASP A 500 -22.41 1.90 15.73
N TRP A 501 -21.89 1.60 16.92
CA TRP A 501 -20.48 1.35 17.14
C TRP A 501 -19.93 0.20 16.28
N TYR A 502 -20.65 -0.92 16.20
CA TYR A 502 -20.21 -2.06 15.40
C TYR A 502 -20.28 -1.78 13.90
N ILE A 503 -21.42 -1.28 13.40
CA ILE A 503 -21.63 -1.04 11.96
C ILE A 503 -20.65 0.01 11.44
N ARG A 504 -20.52 1.14 12.11
CA ARG A 504 -19.69 2.25 11.61
C ARG A 504 -18.22 2.09 11.95
N GLY A 505 -17.89 1.42 13.05
CA GLY A 505 -16.52 1.30 13.53
C GLY A 505 -15.81 0.00 13.13
N LEU A 506 -16.56 -1.09 12.97
CA LEU A 506 -15.98 -2.44 12.98
C LEU A 506 -16.36 -3.32 11.80
N LEU A 507 -17.56 -3.15 11.23
CA LEU A 507 -18.10 -4.07 10.23
C LEU A 507 -17.15 -4.31 9.05
N ASP A 508 -16.73 -3.24 8.38
CA ASP A 508 -15.82 -3.31 7.24
C ASP A 508 -14.37 -3.60 7.65
N VAL A 509 -14.02 -3.38 8.91
CA VAL A 509 -12.68 -3.67 9.43
C VAL A 509 -12.53 -5.14 9.76
N ARG A 510 -13.60 -5.79 10.25
CA ARG A 510 -13.63 -7.18 10.71
C ARG A 510 -13.96 -8.18 9.61
N ASN A 511 -14.63 -7.73 8.55
CA ASN A 511 -15.24 -8.61 7.56
C ASN A 511 -14.84 -8.21 6.14
N MET A 512 -15.12 -9.09 5.19
CA MET A 512 -14.92 -8.87 3.76
C MET A 512 -15.86 -9.80 3.00
N PRO A 513 -16.62 -9.30 2.01
CA PRO A 513 -17.48 -10.13 1.17
C PRO A 513 -16.66 -11.13 0.36
N VAL A 514 -17.36 -12.06 -0.28
CA VAL A 514 -16.75 -12.99 -1.24
C VAL A 514 -15.99 -12.21 -2.31
N PHE A 515 -14.69 -12.50 -2.43
CA PHE A 515 -13.76 -11.80 -3.31
C PHE A 515 -12.81 -12.77 -4.04
N PRO A 516 -12.64 -12.67 -5.37
CA PRO A 516 -13.42 -11.84 -6.29
C PRO A 516 -14.91 -12.15 -6.22
N ALA A 517 -15.77 -11.17 -6.49
CA ALA A 517 -17.21 -11.41 -6.51
C ALA A 517 -17.59 -12.43 -7.59
N ASP A 518 -18.62 -13.22 -7.33
CA ASP A 518 -19.18 -14.14 -8.32
C ASP A 518 -19.66 -13.36 -9.56
N ASP A 519 -19.71 -14.03 -10.72
CA ASP A 519 -20.22 -13.39 -11.94
C ASP A 519 -21.74 -13.14 -11.88
N GLU A 520 -22.29 -12.47 -12.90
CA GLU A 520 -23.73 -12.18 -12.99
C GLU A 520 -24.62 -13.45 -12.98
N ASN A 521 -24.06 -14.62 -13.31
CA ASN A 521 -24.76 -15.90 -13.31
C ASN A 521 -24.57 -16.66 -11.98
N GLY A 522 -23.85 -16.10 -11.01
CA GLY A 522 -23.53 -16.73 -9.73
C GLY A 522 -22.38 -17.73 -9.79
N ASN A 523 -21.57 -17.74 -10.85
CA ASN A 523 -20.40 -18.61 -10.91
C ASN A 523 -19.22 -18.01 -10.14
N PRO A 524 -18.51 -18.84 -9.34
CA PRO A 524 -17.32 -18.42 -8.62
C PRO A 524 -16.24 -17.81 -9.51
N GLN A 525 -15.72 -16.65 -9.09
CA GLN A 525 -14.54 -16.03 -9.69
C GLN A 525 -13.33 -16.19 -8.76
N TYR A 526 -12.15 -16.24 -9.34
CA TYR A 526 -10.91 -16.51 -8.60
C TYR A 526 -9.85 -15.46 -8.91
N ILE A 527 -8.96 -15.22 -7.96
CA ILE A 527 -7.83 -14.31 -8.15
C ILE A 527 -7.06 -14.74 -9.41
N PRO A 528 -6.86 -13.85 -10.40
CA PRO A 528 -6.21 -14.22 -11.65
C PRO A 528 -4.75 -14.65 -11.47
N GLU A 529 -4.23 -15.35 -12.48
CA GLU A 529 -2.79 -15.60 -12.59
C GLU A 529 -1.99 -14.30 -12.49
N ASN A 530 -0.88 -14.33 -11.75
CA ASN A 530 -0.02 -13.17 -11.46
C ASN A 530 -0.66 -12.05 -10.62
N CYS A 531 -1.82 -12.28 -10.01
CA CYS A 531 -2.44 -11.37 -9.06
C CYS A 531 -2.44 -11.96 -7.65
N TYR A 532 -2.37 -11.08 -6.64
CA TYR A 532 -2.30 -11.47 -5.24
C TYR A 532 -3.18 -10.54 -4.39
N PHE A 533 -3.80 -11.10 -3.37
CA PHE A 533 -4.52 -10.33 -2.35
C PHE A 533 -3.64 -10.17 -1.11
N MET A 534 -3.64 -8.98 -0.52
CA MET A 534 -2.69 -8.61 0.52
C MET A 534 -3.36 -7.78 1.61
N MET A 535 -2.97 -8.06 2.85
CA MET A 535 -3.49 -7.36 4.03
C MET A 535 -2.36 -7.06 5.02
N GLY A 536 -2.60 -6.12 5.93
CA GLY A 536 -1.68 -5.81 7.03
C GLY A 536 -1.82 -6.81 8.18
N ASP A 537 -0.72 -7.13 8.87
CA ASP A 537 -0.76 -8.01 10.06
C ASP A 537 -1.61 -7.42 11.18
N ASN A 538 -1.57 -6.10 11.38
CA ASN A 538 -2.47 -5.40 12.29
C ASN A 538 -3.79 -5.13 11.58
N ARG A 539 -4.77 -6.00 11.82
CA ARG A 539 -6.00 -6.06 11.02
C ARG A 539 -6.96 -4.90 11.25
N PHE A 540 -6.88 -4.24 12.41
CA PHE A 540 -7.67 -3.06 12.73
C PHE A 540 -7.07 -1.76 12.18
N ASN A 541 -5.74 -1.66 12.07
CA ASN A 541 -5.07 -0.43 11.66
C ASN A 541 -4.31 -0.63 10.35
N SER A 542 -5.04 -1.05 9.32
CA SER A 542 -4.49 -1.35 8.02
C SER A 542 -5.44 -0.87 6.92
N HIS A 543 -5.08 0.24 6.27
CA HIS A 543 -5.61 0.61 4.96
C HIS A 543 -5.00 -0.35 3.93
N ASP A 544 -5.54 -1.56 3.89
CA ASP A 544 -5.12 -2.62 2.98
C ASP A 544 -6.08 -2.76 1.80
N LEU A 545 -5.91 -3.84 1.04
CA LEU A 545 -6.61 -4.05 -0.21
C LEU A 545 -8.08 -4.46 -0.03
N ARG A 546 -8.63 -4.41 1.19
CA ARG A 546 -10.07 -4.55 1.45
C ARG A 546 -10.84 -3.26 1.19
N HIS A 547 -10.20 -2.10 1.35
CA HIS A 547 -10.91 -0.83 1.49
C HIS A 547 -10.68 0.12 0.31
N ALA A 548 -11.71 0.88 -0.04
CA ALA A 548 -11.63 2.06 -0.90
C ALA A 548 -11.13 3.28 -0.11
N ASN A 549 -10.97 4.40 -0.81
CA ASN A 549 -10.68 5.70 -0.17
C ASN A 549 -11.96 6.46 0.21
N ASP A 550 -13.06 6.19 -0.48
CA ASP A 550 -14.31 6.93 -0.38
C ASP A 550 -15.42 5.99 0.10
N TYR A 551 -16.33 6.51 0.92
CA TYR A 551 -17.48 5.77 1.43
C TYR A 551 -18.59 5.69 0.37
N GLU A 552 -19.24 4.54 0.29
CA GLU A 552 -20.44 4.31 -0.49
C GLU A 552 -21.56 3.81 0.43
N GLN A 553 -22.76 4.39 0.29
CA GLN A 553 -23.92 3.94 1.05
C GLN A 553 -24.45 2.64 0.45
N VAL A 554 -24.42 1.56 1.24
CA VAL A 554 -24.81 0.22 0.79
C VAL A 554 -25.79 -0.43 1.78
N PRO A 555 -26.73 -1.27 1.32
CA PRO A 555 -27.57 -2.05 2.22
C PRO A 555 -26.74 -3.12 2.93
N LEU A 556 -27.00 -3.36 4.22
CA LEU A 556 -26.43 -4.48 4.97
C LEU A 556 -26.69 -5.81 4.26
N THR A 557 -27.88 -5.99 3.68
CA THR A 557 -28.22 -7.22 2.96
C THR A 557 -29.05 -6.94 1.71
N LYS A 558 -28.77 -7.68 0.64
CA LYS A 558 -29.59 -7.67 -0.58
C LYS A 558 -30.85 -8.53 -0.46
N ALA A 559 -30.96 -9.33 0.61
CA ALA A 559 -32.06 -10.26 0.82
C ALA A 559 -33.31 -9.60 1.45
N ASP A 560 -33.25 -8.31 1.74
CA ASP A 560 -34.32 -7.55 2.38
C ASP A 560 -34.60 -6.30 1.53
N SER A 561 -35.85 -6.10 1.11
CA SER A 561 -36.26 -4.96 0.30
C SER A 561 -36.18 -3.62 1.04
N MET A 562 -36.18 -3.66 2.37
CA MET A 562 -35.96 -2.49 3.23
C MET A 562 -34.81 -2.75 4.20
N SER A 563 -33.70 -3.26 3.67
CA SER A 563 -32.46 -3.40 4.43
C SER A 563 -32.01 -2.04 4.96
N VAL A 564 -31.53 -2.01 6.19
CA VAL A 564 -30.78 -0.88 6.74
C VAL A 564 -29.52 -0.68 5.91
N GLU A 565 -29.18 0.58 5.67
CA GLU A 565 -28.03 1.01 4.88
C GLU A 565 -26.94 1.59 5.79
N TYR A 566 -25.69 1.47 5.38
CA TYR A 566 -24.56 2.07 6.08
C TYR A 566 -23.51 2.56 5.10
N ASP A 567 -22.67 3.48 5.57
CA ASP A 567 -21.52 3.97 4.81
C ASP A 567 -20.40 2.92 4.86
N SER A 568 -20.13 2.28 3.72
CA SER A 568 -19.11 1.25 3.58
C SER A 568 -17.88 1.75 2.85
N LEU A 569 -16.70 1.34 3.32
CA LEU A 569 -15.42 1.45 2.61
C LEU A 569 -15.06 0.15 1.89
N MET A 570 -15.92 -0.88 1.92
CA MET A 570 -15.56 -2.20 1.43
C MET A 570 -15.43 -2.23 -0.10
N ALA A 571 -14.21 -2.39 -0.59
CA ALA A 571 -13.90 -2.52 -2.01
C ALA A 571 -12.67 -3.42 -2.21
N PRO A 572 -12.79 -4.73 -1.94
CA PRO A 572 -11.66 -5.63 -2.01
C PRO A 572 -11.08 -5.70 -3.42
N GLN A 573 -9.75 -5.71 -3.52
CA GLN A 573 -9.03 -5.72 -4.80
C GLN A 573 -7.76 -6.58 -4.73
N TYR A 574 -7.36 -7.14 -5.87
CA TYR A 574 -6.09 -7.85 -6.03
C TYR A 574 -5.08 -6.97 -6.74
N VAL A 575 -3.80 -7.18 -6.46
CA VAL A 575 -2.70 -6.44 -7.07
C VAL A 575 -1.94 -7.34 -8.02
N HIS A 576 -1.77 -6.88 -9.25
CA HIS A 576 -0.92 -7.56 -10.24
C HIS A 576 0.55 -7.49 -9.81
N ARG A 577 1.30 -8.58 -9.98
CA ARG A 577 2.70 -8.72 -9.54
C ARG A 577 3.64 -7.60 -10.01
N LYS A 578 3.32 -6.95 -11.14
CA LYS A 578 4.06 -5.81 -11.70
C LYS A 578 4.18 -4.61 -10.75
N LEU A 579 3.23 -4.48 -9.82
CA LEU A 579 3.20 -3.42 -8.80
C LEU A 579 4.00 -3.79 -7.54
N ILE A 580 4.40 -5.06 -7.40
CA ILE A 580 5.28 -5.50 -6.31
C ILE A 580 6.70 -5.02 -6.61
N ILE A 581 7.24 -4.23 -5.69
CA ILE A 581 8.56 -3.61 -5.78
C ILE A 581 9.64 -4.55 -5.25
N GLY A 582 9.33 -5.39 -4.27
CA GLY A 582 10.29 -6.34 -3.72
C GLY A 582 9.85 -7.00 -2.43
N LYS A 583 10.71 -7.87 -1.91
CA LYS A 583 10.49 -8.62 -0.67
C LYS A 583 11.45 -8.13 0.44
N PRO A 584 10.97 -7.71 1.62
CA PRO A 584 11.83 -7.46 2.77
C PRO A 584 12.67 -8.70 3.10
N MET A 585 13.99 -8.53 3.13
CA MET A 585 14.95 -9.59 3.42
C MET A 585 15.40 -9.61 4.86
N PHE A 586 15.60 -8.46 5.51
CA PHE A 586 15.96 -8.42 6.93
C PHE A 586 15.74 -7.03 7.50
N ARG A 587 15.53 -6.97 8.81
CA ARG A 587 15.58 -5.75 9.60
C ARG A 587 17.03 -5.50 9.99
N PHE A 588 17.59 -4.37 9.58
CA PHE A 588 18.96 -3.98 9.97
C PHE A 588 18.99 -2.97 11.10
N TRP A 589 17.84 -2.36 11.42
CA TRP A 589 17.70 -1.52 12.61
C TRP A 589 16.28 -1.57 13.19
N PRO A 590 16.12 -1.71 14.52
CA PRO A 590 17.19 -1.93 15.50
C PRO A 590 17.70 -3.39 15.46
N LEU A 591 18.98 -3.60 15.82
CA LEU A 591 19.69 -4.89 15.67
C LEU A 591 19.22 -5.97 16.67
N ASP A 592 18.62 -5.55 17.77
CA ASP A 592 18.10 -6.40 18.85
C ASP A 592 16.85 -7.19 18.44
N ARG A 593 16.21 -6.83 17.32
CA ARG A 593 15.02 -7.51 16.81
C ARG A 593 15.23 -7.98 15.38
N PRO A 594 15.88 -9.13 15.15
CA PRO A 594 16.00 -9.68 13.80
C PRO A 594 14.60 -10.03 13.25
N MET A 595 14.43 -9.84 11.94
CA MET A 595 13.21 -10.21 11.25
C MET A 595 13.13 -11.73 11.09
N LYS A 596 12.04 -12.34 11.56
CA LYS A 596 11.77 -13.77 11.32
C LYS A 596 11.08 -13.90 9.96
N LEU A 597 11.84 -14.30 8.93
CA LEU A 597 11.35 -14.32 7.55
C LEU A 597 10.49 -15.55 7.22
N ASN A 598 10.64 -16.63 7.99
CA ASN A 598 9.96 -17.91 7.77
C ASN A 598 9.59 -18.55 9.13
N GLN A 599 8.39 -18.32 9.64
CA GLN A 599 7.74 -19.18 10.66
C GLN A 599 6.32 -19.49 10.22
#